data_AF-R7C2Q8-F1
#
_entry.id   AF-R7C2Q8-F1
#
_cell.length_a   1.000
_cell.length_b   1.000
_cell.length_c   1.000
_cell.angle_alpha   90.00
_cell.angle_beta   90.00
_cell.angle_gamma   90.00
#
_symmetry.space_group_name_H-M   'P 1'
#
loop_
_entity.id
_entity.type
_entity.pdbx_description
1 polymer ?
#
loop_
_entity_poly.entity_id
_entity_poly.type
_entity_poly.pdbx_seq_one_letter_code
_entity_poly.pdbx_strand_id
1 'polypeptide(L)'
;MSETTTSEKPVISAETIKRILAFRDDRNWKQFHNPKDLAISVSLEAAELLECFQWSGADTEVSAKKEAMKEELSDVVIYALLLADRLGIDIDAAVREKIAVNDAKYPVKESYGSSAKYNELKKAVRS
;
A
#
# COMPACT_ATOMS: atom_id res chain seq x y z
N MET A 1 2.36 -22.74 28.15
CA MET A 1 1.09 -22.34 27.48
C MET A 1 1.36 -20.97 26.89
N SER A 2 1.26 -20.67 25.61
CA SER A 2 0.87 -21.38 24.38
C SER A 2 1.67 -20.71 23.25
N GLU A 3 2.01 -21.49 22.23
CA GLU A 3 2.76 -21.07 21.05
C GLU A 3 2.14 -19.83 20.37
N THR A 4 2.93 -18.78 20.18
CA THR A 4 2.62 -17.73 19.21
C THR A 4 3.12 -18.18 17.84
N THR A 5 2.25 -18.81 17.06
CA THR A 5 2.45 -18.97 15.61
C THR A 5 2.13 -17.64 14.93
N THR A 6 3.11 -16.73 14.88
CA THR A 6 2.99 -15.50 14.09
C THR A 6 3.20 -15.86 12.61
N SER A 7 2.17 -15.69 11.79
CA SER A 7 2.20 -15.93 10.34
C SER A 7 3.33 -15.14 9.62
N GLU A 8 4.12 -15.81 8.78
CA GLU A 8 5.34 -15.37 8.07
C GLU A 8 5.12 -14.39 6.89
N LYS A 9 4.18 -13.43 6.99
CA LYS A 9 3.76 -12.55 5.86
C LYS A 9 3.54 -11.08 6.28
N PRO A 10 3.47 -10.10 5.34
CA PRO A 10 3.75 -8.70 5.65
C PRO A 10 2.72 -8.10 6.60
N VAL A 11 3.20 -7.69 7.78
CA VAL A 11 2.44 -7.01 8.82
C VAL A 11 3.24 -5.80 9.27
N ILE A 12 2.60 -4.65 9.38
CA ILE A 12 3.17 -3.50 10.08
C ILE A 12 2.80 -3.63 11.56
N SER A 13 3.80 -3.92 12.40
CA SER A 13 3.57 -4.06 13.84
C SER A 13 3.25 -2.71 14.50
N ALA A 14 2.52 -2.73 15.62
CA ALA A 14 2.29 -1.52 16.41
C ALA A 14 3.60 -0.86 16.86
N GLU A 15 4.64 -1.64 17.10
CA GLU A 15 5.98 -1.14 17.43
C GLU A 15 6.62 -0.39 16.24
N THR A 16 6.47 -0.92 15.03
CA THR A 16 6.93 -0.26 13.80
C THR A 16 6.23 1.10 13.61
N ILE A 17 4.92 1.18 13.84
CA ILE A 17 4.15 2.43 13.75
C ILE A 17 4.67 3.45 14.77
N LYS A 18 4.86 3.03 16.04
CA LYS A 18 5.42 3.90 17.08
C LYS A 18 6.79 4.45 16.68
N ARG A 19 7.67 3.61 16.13
CA ARG A 19 9.00 4.03 15.67
C ARG A 19 8.94 5.03 14.51
N ILE A 20 8.01 4.88 13.56
CA ILE A 20 7.79 5.85 12.48
C ILE A 20 7.36 7.20 13.04
N LEU A 21 6.38 7.22 13.95
CA LEU A 21 5.88 8.45 14.55
C LEU A 21 6.95 9.13 15.42
N ALA A 22 7.68 8.36 16.22
CA ALA A 22 8.81 8.86 17.01
C ALA A 22 9.89 9.45 16.10
N PHE A 23 10.27 8.79 15.01
CA PHE A 23 11.27 9.30 14.06
C PHE A 23 10.92 10.69 13.51
N ARG A 24 9.64 10.91 13.16
CA ARG A 24 9.11 12.22 12.75
C ARG A 24 9.17 13.23 13.89
N ASP A 25 8.67 12.86 15.07
CA ASP A 25 8.47 13.76 16.19
C ASP A 25 9.80 14.19 16.84
N ASP A 26 10.77 13.28 16.93
CA ASP A 26 12.13 13.54 17.43
C ASP A 26 12.85 14.61 16.59
N ARG A 27 12.46 14.77 15.32
CA ARG A 27 12.99 15.79 14.40
C ARG A 27 12.12 17.04 14.30
N ASN A 28 11.04 17.10 15.08
CA ASN A 28 10.03 18.15 14.99
C ASN A 28 9.47 18.32 13.56
N TRP A 29 9.39 17.23 12.78
CA TRP A 29 8.96 17.28 11.37
C TRP A 29 7.44 17.29 11.20
N LYS A 30 6.69 17.04 12.27
CA LYS A 30 5.22 17.10 12.26
C LYS A 30 4.67 18.41 11.69
N GLN A 31 5.40 19.52 11.83
CA GLN A 31 5.05 20.82 11.27
C GLN A 31 5.03 20.87 9.73
N PHE A 32 5.86 20.06 9.07
CA PHE A 32 5.94 19.98 7.60
C PHE A 32 4.96 18.93 7.03
N HIS A 33 4.51 18.00 7.86
CA HIS A 33 3.67 16.87 7.48
C HIS A 33 2.19 17.27 7.43
N ASN A 34 1.82 18.23 6.57
CA ASN A 34 0.42 18.51 6.25
C ASN A 34 -0.12 17.49 5.21
N PRO A 35 -1.45 17.32 5.08
CA PRO A 35 -2.02 16.30 4.19
C PRO A 35 -1.58 16.42 2.72
N LYS A 36 -1.41 17.64 2.21
CA LYS A 36 -1.02 17.89 0.82
C LYS A 36 0.42 17.43 0.60
N ASP A 37 1.35 17.83 1.47
CA ASP A 37 2.77 17.49 1.30
C ASP A 37 3.03 15.99 1.55
N LEU A 38 2.34 15.37 2.51
CA LEU A 38 2.41 13.92 2.70
C LEU A 38 1.85 13.13 1.50
N ALA A 39 0.74 13.58 0.90
CA ALA A 39 0.21 12.96 -0.31
C ALA A 39 1.17 13.12 -1.50
N ILE A 40 1.87 14.24 -1.59
CA ILE A 40 2.96 14.43 -2.57
C ILE A 40 4.08 13.43 -2.30
N SER A 41 4.55 13.28 -1.05
CA SER A 41 5.58 12.29 -0.70
C SER A 41 5.17 10.87 -1.09
N VAL A 42 3.94 10.43 -0.79
CA VAL A 42 3.43 9.12 -1.26
C VAL A 42 3.56 8.96 -2.78
N SER A 43 3.27 10.01 -3.55
CA SER A 43 3.40 9.97 -5.00
C SER A 43 4.85 9.96 -5.48
N LEU A 44 5.78 10.59 -4.75
CA LEU A 44 7.21 10.60 -5.08
C LEU A 44 7.79 9.20 -4.86
N GLU A 45 7.59 8.60 -3.69
CA GLU A 45 8.11 7.26 -3.42
C GLU A 45 7.48 6.19 -4.32
N ALA A 46 6.21 6.37 -4.71
CA ALA A 46 5.57 5.50 -5.69
C ALA A 46 6.21 5.63 -7.09
N ALA A 47 6.75 6.81 -7.43
CA ALA A 47 7.50 7.01 -8.66
C ALA A 47 8.91 6.40 -8.56
N GLU A 48 9.59 6.52 -7.42
CA GLU A 48 10.89 5.85 -7.18
C GLU A 48 10.74 4.31 -7.26
N LEU A 49 9.66 3.77 -6.68
CA LEU A 49 9.31 2.36 -6.85
C LEU A 49 9.09 1.99 -8.32
N LEU A 50 8.49 2.87 -9.11
CA LEU A 50 8.28 2.65 -10.55
C LEU A 50 9.60 2.65 -11.32
N GLU A 51 10.58 3.46 -10.92
CA GLU A 51 11.91 3.51 -11.54
C GLU A 51 12.66 2.17 -11.44
N CYS A 52 12.37 1.35 -10.43
CA CYS A 52 12.87 -0.01 -10.35
C CYS A 52 12.50 -0.82 -11.61
N PHE A 53 11.33 -0.60 -12.19
CA PHE A 53 10.87 -1.33 -13.39
C PHE A 53 11.24 -0.64 -14.70
N GLN A 54 11.83 0.57 -14.65
CA GLN A 54 12.19 1.31 -15.85
C GLN A 54 13.25 0.55 -16.66
N TRP A 55 13.05 0.49 -17.98
CA TRP A 55 13.94 -0.15 -18.95
C TRP A 55 14.09 -1.68 -18.79
N SER A 56 13.14 -2.38 -18.15
CA SER A 56 13.21 -3.83 -17.97
C SER A 56 12.79 -4.66 -19.21
N GLY A 57 12.17 -4.03 -20.21
CA GLY A 57 11.73 -4.72 -21.42
C GLY A 57 10.70 -5.81 -21.13
N ALA A 58 11.03 -7.06 -21.43
CA ALA A 58 10.17 -8.22 -21.15
C ALA A 58 10.39 -8.83 -19.75
N ASP A 59 11.41 -8.38 -19.00
CA ASP A 59 11.62 -8.80 -17.62
C ASP A 59 10.61 -8.08 -16.72
N THR A 60 9.59 -8.82 -16.27
CA THR A 60 8.54 -8.31 -15.38
C THR A 60 8.89 -8.41 -13.90
N GLU A 61 9.89 -9.22 -13.55
CA GLU A 61 10.25 -9.50 -12.16
C GLU A 61 11.40 -8.60 -11.68
N VAL A 62 12.32 -8.25 -12.58
CA VAL A 62 13.47 -7.36 -12.34
C VAL A 62 14.21 -7.74 -11.04
N SER A 63 14.40 -9.04 -10.84
CA SER A 63 14.82 -9.64 -9.55
C SER A 63 16.12 -9.04 -8.99
N ALA A 64 17.00 -8.55 -9.87
CA ALA A 64 18.24 -7.88 -9.50
C ALA A 64 18.04 -6.57 -8.70
N LYS A 65 16.86 -5.95 -8.79
CA LYS A 65 16.51 -4.69 -8.11
C LYS A 65 15.59 -4.91 -6.90
N LYS A 66 15.41 -6.15 -6.44
CA LYS A 66 14.51 -6.50 -5.32
C LYS A 66 14.77 -5.68 -4.04
N GLU A 67 16.02 -5.41 -3.73
CA GLU A 67 16.37 -4.61 -2.54
C GLU A 67 15.94 -3.15 -2.68
N ALA A 68 16.14 -2.54 -3.86
CA ALA A 68 15.64 -1.20 -4.15
C ALA A 68 14.10 -1.16 -4.07
N MET A 69 13.41 -2.13 -4.69
CA MET A 69 11.94 -2.22 -4.58
C MET A 69 11.45 -2.31 -3.14
N LYS A 70 12.20 -3.03 -2.28
CA LYS A 70 11.86 -3.16 -0.86
C LYS A 70 12.01 -1.83 -0.13
N GLU A 71 13.03 -1.04 -0.44
CA GLU A 71 13.24 0.31 0.11
C GLU A 71 12.10 1.23 -0.32
N GLU A 72 11.87 1.38 -1.62
CA GLU A 72 10.85 2.31 -2.13
C GLU A 72 9.42 1.93 -1.72
N LEU A 73 9.10 0.62 -1.70
CA LEU A 73 7.82 0.15 -1.20
C LEU A 73 7.65 0.45 0.30
N SER A 74 8.73 0.38 1.08
CA SER A 74 8.70 0.73 2.50
C SER A 74 8.43 2.22 2.68
N ASP A 75 9.03 3.08 1.86
CA ASP A 75 8.85 4.52 1.93
C ASP A 75 7.43 4.94 1.54
N VAL A 76 6.84 4.33 0.49
CA VAL A 76 5.41 4.49 0.16
C VAL A 76 4.53 4.19 1.37
N VAL A 77 4.80 3.07 2.07
CA VAL A 77 4.02 2.66 3.24
C VAL A 77 4.24 3.62 4.41
N ILE A 78 5.47 4.06 4.67
CA ILE A 78 5.79 5.00 5.74
C ILE A 78 5.02 6.32 5.55
N TYR A 79 5.06 6.91 4.36
CA TYR A 79 4.32 8.16 4.12
C TYR A 79 2.81 7.97 4.12
N ALA A 80 2.29 6.82 3.67
CA ALA A 80 0.88 6.50 3.78
C ALA A 80 0.42 6.41 5.24
N LEU A 81 1.22 5.79 6.12
CA LEU A 81 0.95 5.72 7.56
C LEU A 81 1.02 7.10 8.23
N LEU A 82 2.01 7.92 7.86
CA LEU A 82 2.11 9.30 8.33
C LEU A 82 0.92 10.14 7.90
N LEU A 83 0.43 9.94 6.67
CA LEU A 83 -0.77 10.61 6.15
C LEU A 83 -2.02 10.15 6.90
N ALA A 84 -2.16 8.85 7.17
CA ALA A 84 -3.27 8.32 7.96
C ALA A 84 -3.29 8.92 9.38
N ASP A 85 -2.14 8.95 10.08
CA ASP A 85 -2.00 9.61 11.39
C ASP A 85 -2.39 11.09 11.30
N ARG A 86 -1.91 11.80 10.27
CA ARG A 86 -2.19 13.23 10.09
C ARG A 86 -3.68 13.52 9.83
N LEU A 87 -4.39 12.61 9.19
CA LEU A 87 -5.81 12.68 8.90
C LEU A 87 -6.70 12.09 10.00
N GLY A 88 -6.12 11.42 11.00
CA GLY A 88 -6.88 10.72 12.04
C GLY A 88 -7.62 9.48 11.53
N ILE A 89 -7.07 8.81 10.52
CA ILE A 89 -7.68 7.64 9.88
C ILE A 89 -7.12 6.37 10.53
N ASP A 90 -8.01 5.51 11.02
CA ASP A 90 -7.68 4.11 11.25
C ASP A 90 -7.54 3.41 9.90
N ILE A 91 -6.29 3.31 9.43
CA ILE A 91 -5.99 2.79 8.10
C ILE A 91 -6.36 1.30 7.96
N ASP A 92 -6.28 0.54 9.04
CA ASP A 92 -6.61 -0.88 9.05
C ASP A 92 -8.13 -1.09 8.91
N ALA A 93 -8.92 -0.30 9.63
CA ALA A 93 -10.37 -0.25 9.42
C ALA A 93 -10.74 0.21 8.00
N ALA A 94 -10.13 1.29 7.52
CA ALA A 94 -10.40 1.83 6.19
C ALA A 94 -10.06 0.83 5.06
N VAL A 95 -8.97 0.08 5.18
CA VAL A 95 -8.60 -0.97 4.23
C VAL A 95 -9.61 -2.12 4.27
N ARG A 96 -10.05 -2.59 5.44
CA ARG A 96 -11.09 -3.63 5.56
C ARG A 96 -12.40 -3.21 4.90
N GLU A 97 -12.86 -1.98 5.16
CA GLU A 97 -14.06 -1.43 4.52
C GLU A 97 -13.89 -1.35 3.00
N LYS A 98 -12.72 -0.93 2.53
CA LYS A 98 -12.42 -0.84 1.12
C LYS A 98 -12.40 -2.21 0.43
N ILE A 99 -11.92 -3.25 1.11
CA ILE A 99 -11.95 -4.65 0.63
C ILE A 99 -13.41 -5.10 0.48
N ALA A 100 -14.27 -4.90 1.48
CA ALA A 100 -15.68 -5.27 1.38
C ALA A 100 -16.40 -4.58 0.20
N VAL A 101 -16.07 -3.30 -0.06
CA VAL A 101 -16.56 -2.58 -1.25
C VAL A 101 -16.02 -3.20 -2.55
N ASN A 102 -14.77 -3.64 -2.57
CA ASN A 102 -14.16 -4.27 -3.74
C ASN A 102 -14.76 -5.66 -4.01
N ASP A 103 -15.02 -6.46 -2.98
CA ASP A 103 -15.68 -7.77 -3.11
C ASP A 103 -17.06 -7.65 -3.76
N ALA A 104 -17.83 -6.63 -3.36
CA ALA A 104 -19.12 -6.34 -3.98
C ALA A 104 -19.00 -5.84 -5.44
N LYS A 105 -17.89 -5.15 -5.79
CA LYS A 105 -17.63 -4.65 -7.15
C LYS A 105 -17.10 -5.73 -8.08
N TYR A 106 -16.37 -6.71 -7.55
CA TYR A 106 -15.69 -7.76 -8.32
C TYR A 106 -16.03 -9.16 -7.78
N PRO A 107 -17.28 -9.63 -7.88
CA PRO A 107 -17.66 -10.95 -7.38
C PRO A 107 -16.81 -12.05 -8.02
N VAL A 108 -16.31 -13.00 -7.23
CA VAL A 108 -15.38 -14.06 -7.69
C VAL A 108 -15.88 -14.77 -8.96
N LYS A 109 -17.17 -15.12 -9.00
CA LYS A 109 -17.77 -15.82 -10.15
C LYS A 109 -17.67 -15.02 -11.46
N GLU A 110 -17.67 -13.69 -11.38
CA GLU A 110 -17.65 -12.79 -12.53
C GLU A 110 -16.23 -12.30 -12.85
N SER A 111 -15.34 -12.23 -11.86
CA SER A 111 -14.01 -11.61 -11.99
C SER A 111 -12.85 -12.62 -12.06
N TYR A 112 -13.08 -13.90 -11.78
CA TYR A 112 -12.00 -14.91 -11.77
C TYR A 112 -11.26 -14.98 -13.11
N GLY A 113 -9.93 -14.81 -13.07
CA GLY A 113 -9.07 -14.87 -14.26
C GLY A 113 -9.21 -13.68 -15.22
N SER A 114 -9.95 -12.63 -14.84
CA SER A 114 -10.20 -11.45 -15.68
C SER A 114 -9.63 -10.19 -15.04
N SER A 115 -8.89 -9.39 -15.83
CA SER A 115 -8.44 -8.06 -15.45
C SER A 115 -9.43 -6.94 -15.86
N ALA A 116 -10.57 -7.32 -16.44
CA ALA A 116 -11.58 -6.36 -16.89
C ALA A 116 -12.14 -5.54 -15.71
N LYS A 117 -12.46 -4.27 -15.97
CA LYS A 117 -13.05 -3.42 -14.93
C LYS A 117 -14.49 -3.86 -14.65
N TYR A 118 -14.99 -3.58 -13.44
CA TYR A 118 -16.33 -4.03 -13.00
C TYR A 118 -17.47 -3.58 -13.93
N ASN A 119 -17.30 -2.47 -14.64
CA ASN A 119 -18.25 -1.94 -15.63
C ASN A 119 -18.24 -2.74 -16.95
N GLU A 120 -17.16 -3.45 -17.25
CA GLU A 120 -17.00 -4.33 -18.42
C GLU A 120 -17.47 -5.75 -18.11
N LEU A 121 -17.28 -6.24 -16.86
CA LEU A 121 -17.78 -7.56 -16.41
C LEU A 121 -19.30 -7.70 -16.56
N LYS A 122 -20.06 -6.64 -16.18
CA LYS A 122 -21.53 -6.64 -16.28
C LYS A 122 -22.06 -6.70 -17.71
N LYS A 123 -21.25 -6.34 -18.72
CA LYS A 123 -21.63 -6.43 -20.13
C LYS A 123 -21.47 -7.85 -20.66
N ALA A 124 -20.43 -8.58 -20.24
CA ALA A 124 -20.14 -9.95 -20.68
C ALA A 124 -21.14 -11.00 -20.15
N VAL A 125 -21.79 -10.75 -19.00
CA VAL A 125 -22.81 -11.66 -18.43
C VAL A 125 -24.18 -11.53 -19.10
N ARG A 126 -24.42 -10.44 -19.86
CA ARG A 126 -25.70 -10.11 -20.50
C ARG A 126 -25.73 -10.34 -22.01
N SER A 127 -24.63 -10.82 -22.59
CA SER A 127 -24.50 -11.26 -23.98
C SER A 127 -24.50 -12.78 -24.05
#